data_AF-A0A3N5XR44-F1
#
_entry.id   AF-A0A3N5XR44-F1
#
_cell.length_a   1.000
_cell.length_b   1.000
_cell.length_c   1.000
_cell.angle_alpha   90.00
_cell.angle_beta   90.00
_cell.angle_gamma   90.00
#
_symmetry.space_group_name_H-M   'P 1'
#
loop_
_entity.id
_entity.type
_entity.pdbx_description
1 polymer ?
#
loop_
_entity_poly.entity_id
_entity_poly.type
_entity_poly.pdbx_seq_one_letter_code
_entity_poly.pdbx_strand_id
1 'polypeptide(L)' 'HGGGVGIGYSIHAGMVIVADGTREADEKLERVLTCDPGIGVARHVDAGYPEARLAASRGGIRIPMDEA' A
#
# COMPACT_ATOMS: atom_id res chain seq x y z
N HIS A 1 -18.76 0.00 -2.17
CA HIS A 1 -19.17 -0.19 -0.77
C HIS A 1 -19.93 -1.50 -0.65
N GLY A 2 -19.48 -2.45 0.16
CA GLY A 2 -20.21 -3.69 0.48
C GLY A 2 -19.87 -4.94 -0.35
N GLY A 3 -18.77 -4.94 -1.11
CA GLY A 3 -18.39 -6.15 -1.87
C GLY A 3 -18.08 -7.32 -0.92
N GLY A 4 -18.58 -8.52 -1.27
CA GLY A 4 -18.47 -9.75 -0.48
C GLY A 4 -19.44 -9.85 0.69
N VAL A 5 -19.59 -8.78 1.49
CA VAL A 5 -20.26 -8.81 2.81
C VAL A 5 -21.60 -8.07 2.86
N GLY A 6 -22.01 -7.40 1.79
CA GLY A 6 -23.27 -6.68 1.72
C GLY A 6 -23.20 -5.19 2.10
N ILE A 7 -24.29 -4.48 1.86
CA ILE A 7 -24.40 -3.02 2.05
C ILE A 7 -24.19 -2.67 3.53
N GLY A 8 -23.37 -1.64 3.80
CA GLY A 8 -23.09 -1.16 5.16
C GLY A 8 -21.85 -1.74 5.84
N TYR A 9 -21.27 -2.84 5.33
CA TYR A 9 -20.23 -3.58 6.07
C TYR A 9 -18.79 -3.42 5.60
N SER A 10 -18.55 -2.96 4.37
CA SER A 10 -17.18 -2.82 3.86
C SER A 10 -16.99 -1.65 2.90
N ILE A 11 -15.79 -1.08 2.97
CA ILE A 11 -15.22 -0.24 1.92
C ILE A 11 -13.88 -0.87 1.57
N HIS A 12 -13.65 -1.09 0.29
CA HIS A 12 -12.39 -1.57 -0.25
C HIS A 12 -12.12 -0.81 -1.55
N ALA A 13 -10.85 -0.78 -1.94
CA ALA A 13 -10.36 -0.15 -3.16
C ALA A 13 -9.64 -1.20 -4.01
N GLY A 14 -9.72 -1.02 -5.32
CA GLY A 14 -8.97 -1.82 -6.30
C GLY A 14 -8.15 -0.90 -7.18
N MET A 15 -7.00 -1.38 -7.62
CA MET A 15 -6.07 -0.67 -8.49
C MET A 15 -5.69 -1.57 -9.67
N VAL A 16 -5.55 -0.98 -10.85
CA VAL A 16 -5.02 -1.63 -12.06
C VAL A 16 -4.05 -0.68 -12.73
N ILE A 17 -2.91 -1.21 -13.18
CA ILE A 17 -1.94 -0.51 -14.01
C ILE A 17 -1.53 -1.40 -15.17
N VAL A 18 -1.28 -0.81 -16.34
CA VAL A 18 -0.89 -1.51 -17.57
C VAL A 18 0.59 -1.31 -17.82
N ALA A 19 1.29 -2.41 -18.10
CA ALA A 19 2.65 -2.39 -18.62
C ALA A 19 2.61 -2.44 -20.15
N ASP A 20 2.55 -1.27 -20.79
CA ASP A 20 2.45 -1.15 -22.26
C ASP A 20 3.82 -1.04 -22.98
N GLY A 21 4.92 -1.11 -22.23
CA GLY A 21 6.29 -1.05 -22.74
C GLY A 21 6.81 0.38 -22.96
N THR A 22 6.06 1.41 -22.59
CA THR A 22 6.54 2.80 -22.64
C THR A 22 7.39 3.15 -21.41
N ARG A 23 8.32 4.09 -21.58
CA ARG A 23 9.12 4.63 -20.45
C ARG A 23 8.26 5.31 -19.39
N GLU A 24 7.14 5.89 -19.78
CA GLU A 24 6.20 6.51 -18.84
C GLU A 24 5.52 5.44 -17.96
N ALA A 25 5.20 4.27 -18.54
CA ALA A 25 4.67 3.16 -17.78
C ALA A 25 5.68 2.65 -16.74
N ASP A 26 6.98 2.62 -17.04
CA ASP A 26 8.02 2.22 -16.07
C ASP A 26 7.96 3.06 -14.79
N GLU A 27 7.92 4.39 -14.91
CA GLU A 27 7.84 5.30 -13.75
C GLU A 27 6.54 5.11 -12.96
N LYS A 28 5.42 4.89 -13.67
CA LYS A 28 4.12 4.65 -13.03
C LYS A 28 4.10 3.31 -12.31
N LEU A 29 4.65 2.26 -12.91
CA LEU A 29 4.71 0.91 -12.35
C LEU A 29 5.55 0.90 -11.08
N GLU A 30 6.73 1.52 -11.10
CA GLU A 30 7.60 1.63 -9.91
C GLU A 30 6.84 2.28 -8.75
N ARG A 31 6.16 3.41 -9.01
CA ARG A 31 5.40 4.13 -7.98
C ARG A 31 4.20 3.34 -7.48
N VAL A 32 3.35 2.84 -8.38
CA VAL A 32 2.11 2.16 -8.00
C VAL A 32 2.41 0.86 -7.26
N LEU A 33 3.33 0.05 -7.77
CA LEU A 33 3.67 -1.24 -7.17
C LEU A 33 4.51 -1.10 -5.89
N THR A 34 5.03 0.10 -5.60
CA THR A 34 5.62 0.43 -4.29
C THR A 34 4.55 0.94 -3.31
N CYS A 35 3.71 1.87 -3.73
CA CYS A 35 2.75 2.55 -2.87
C CYS A 35 1.57 1.65 -2.46
N ASP A 36 1.03 0.84 -3.37
CA ASP A 36 -0.16 0.00 -3.11
C ASP A 36 0.08 -1.07 -2.01
N PRO A 37 1.15 -1.86 -2.05
CA PRO A 37 1.50 -2.69 -0.90
C PRO A 37 2.05 -1.87 0.28
N GLY A 38 2.74 -0.76 0.01
CA GLY A 38 3.34 0.10 1.03
C GLY A 38 2.32 0.67 2.01
N ILE A 39 1.14 1.10 1.53
CA ILE A 39 0.07 1.57 2.40
C ILE A 39 -0.51 0.44 3.27
N GLY A 40 -0.52 -0.80 2.77
CA GLY A 40 -0.88 -1.98 3.55
C GLY A 40 0.08 -2.17 4.74
N VAL A 41 1.40 -2.08 4.51
CA VAL A 41 2.39 -2.15 5.58
C VAL A 41 2.23 -0.99 6.57
N ALA A 42 2.15 0.26 6.08
CA ALA A 42 1.99 1.44 6.91
C ALA A 42 0.74 1.36 7.80
N ARG A 43 -0.39 0.88 7.26
CA ARG A 43 -1.62 0.65 8.03
C ARG A 43 -1.43 -0.36 9.17
N HIS A 44 -0.67 -1.43 8.95
CA HIS A 44 -0.40 -2.41 10.01
C HIS A 44 0.65 -1.91 11.01
N VAL A 45 1.59 -1.05 10.60
CA VAL A 45 2.47 -0.33 11.54
C VAL A 45 1.64 0.52 12.50
N ASP A 46 0.73 1.33 11.95
CA ASP A 46 -0.16 2.20 12.72
C ASP A 46 -1.05 1.40 13.70
N ALA A 47 -1.56 0.25 13.26
CA ALA A 47 -2.31 -0.67 14.11
C ALA A 47 -1.47 -1.39 15.19
N GLY A 48 -0.14 -1.20 15.22
CA GLY A 48 0.75 -1.68 16.28
C GLY A 48 1.39 -3.05 16.03
N TYR A 49 1.35 -3.59 14.82
CA TYR A 49 1.95 -4.90 14.51
C TYR A 49 3.49 -4.81 14.41
N PRO A 50 4.26 -5.53 15.25
CA PRO A 50 5.73 -5.49 15.23
C PRO A 50 6.33 -5.96 13.90
N GLU A 51 5.73 -6.98 13.27
CA GLU A 51 6.19 -7.53 11.99
C GLU A 51 6.08 -6.50 10.87
N ALA A 52 5.07 -5.62 10.93
CA ALA A 52 4.88 -4.55 9.98
C ALA A 52 5.96 -3.47 10.12
N ARG A 53 6.41 -3.16 11.35
CA ARG A 53 7.55 -2.24 11.56
C ARG A 53 8.84 -2.80 10.99
N LEU A 54 9.08 -4.10 11.15
CA LEU A 54 10.20 -4.78 10.51
C LEU A 54 10.08 -4.76 8.98
N ALA A 55 8.88 -4.96 8.44
CA ALA A 55 8.65 -4.87 7.00
C ALA A 55 8.87 -3.45 6.47
N ALA A 56 8.40 -2.42 7.19
CA ALA A 56 8.61 -1.01 6.82
C ALA A 56 10.10 -0.66 6.78
N SER A 57 10.86 -1.07 7.80
CA SER A 57 12.32 -0.87 7.84
C SER A 57 13.03 -1.58 6.68
N ARG A 58 12.71 -2.85 6.40
CA ARG A 58 13.30 -3.60 5.28
C ARG A 58 12.95 -3.02 3.91
N GLY A 59 11.72 -2.53 3.76
CA GLY A 59 11.20 -1.96 2.52
C GLY A 59 11.51 -0.47 2.33
N GLY A 60 12.20 0.17 3.26
CA GLY A 60 12.48 1.61 3.21
C GLY A 60 11.23 2.49 3.25
N ILE A 61 10.14 1.99 3.85
CA ILE A 61 8.88 2.74 3.95
C ILE A 61 9.00 3.78 5.06
N ARG A 62 8.82 5.05 4.69
CA ARG A 62 8.86 6.17 5.62
C ARG A 62 7.58 6.20 6.48
N ILE A 63 7.74 6.17 7.80
CA ILE A 63 6.64 6.28 8.77
C ILE A 63 6.83 7.57 9.59
N PRO A 64 6.15 8.68 9.23
CA PRO A 64 6.42 9.98 9.84
C PRO A 64 6.17 10.04 11.35
N MET A 65 5.24 9.23 11.88
CA MET A 65 4.93 9.21 13.31
C MET A 65 6.05 8.62 14.17
N ASP A 66 7.00 7.91 13.57
CA ASP A 66 8.18 7.36 14.24
C ASP A 66 9.41 8.29 14.13
N GLU A 67 9.28 9.39 13.37
CA GLU A 67 10.33 10.39 13.22
C GLU A 67 10.24 11.40 14.37
N ALA A 68 11.39 11.77 14.94
CA ALA A 68 11.50 12.74 16.03
C ALA A 68 11.38 14.19 15.54
#